data_AF-A0A4R0NCK8-F1
#
_entry.id   AF-A0A4R0NCK8-F1
#
_cell.length_a   1.000
_cell.length_b   1.000
_cell.length_c   1.000
_cell.angle_alpha   90.00
_cell.angle_beta   90.00
_cell.angle_gamma   90.00
#
_symmetry.space_group_name_H-M   'P 1'
#
loop_
_entity.id
_entity.type
_entity.pdbx_description
1 polymer ?
#
loop_
_entity_poly.entity_id
_entity_poly.type
_entity_poly.pdbx_seq_one_letter_code
_entity_poly.pdbx_strand_id
1 'polypeptide(L)'
;MIRIRTLRILWTFYNSFIVSTVVLSAICVYMFTELGPGALTLITWFKIFTSGIIIYYINNYKNKEFYYYQSLGLSKKQLWGTTMTLDFLMYVLAIVIAFKQV
;
A
#
# COMPACT_ATOMS: atom_id res chain seq x y z
N MET A 1 -0.82 12.55 19.98
CA MET A 1 -1.81 13.53 19.48
C MET A 1 -1.47 13.86 18.03
N ILE A 2 -2.20 13.30 17.07
CA ILE A 2 -1.94 13.50 15.62
C ILE A 2 -2.49 14.88 15.23
N ARG A 3 -1.64 15.76 14.69
CA ARG A 3 -2.07 17.10 14.22
C ARG A 3 -2.67 16.99 12.81
N ILE A 4 -3.68 17.81 12.52
CA ILE A 4 -4.37 17.87 11.20
C ILE A 4 -3.40 18.06 10.02
N ARG A 5 -2.31 18.81 10.24
CA ARG A 5 -1.26 19.05 9.24
C ARG A 5 -0.52 17.76 8.87
N THR A 6 -0.27 16.88 9.84
CA THR A 6 0.37 15.58 9.62
C THR A 6 -0.50 14.67 8.77
N LEU A 7 -1.81 14.63 9.04
CA LEU A 7 -2.77 13.87 8.24
C LEU A 7 -2.77 14.31 6.76
N ARG A 8 -2.76 15.62 6.51
CA ARG A 8 -2.68 16.16 5.15
C ARG A 8 -1.42 15.71 4.42
N ILE A 9 -0.27 15.72 5.08
CA ILE A 9 1.00 15.31 4.48
C ILE A 9 1.01 13.82 4.15
N LEU A 10 0.54 12.98 5.09
CA LEU A 10 0.39 11.54 4.86
C LEU A 10 -0.55 11.26 3.67
N TRP A 11 -1.65 12.00 3.58
CA TRP A 11 -2.59 11.90 2.48
C TRP A 11 -1.96 12.28 1.13
N THR A 12 -1.23 13.40 1.07
CA THR A 12 -0.54 13.81 -0.17
C THR A 12 0.47 12.76 -0.63
N PHE A 13 1.23 12.18 0.31
CA PHE A 13 2.17 11.11 0.00
C PHE A 13 1.45 9.86 -0.53
N TYR A 14 0.40 9.41 0.17
CA TYR A 14 -0.39 8.23 -0.22
C TYR A 14 -1.08 8.38 -1.57
N ASN A 15 -1.64 9.55 -1.86
CA ASN A 15 -2.32 9.82 -3.12
C ASN A 15 -1.41 9.69 -4.36
N SER A 16 -0.09 9.78 -4.18
CA SER A 16 0.84 9.63 -5.29
C SER A 16 0.93 8.21 -5.85
N PHE A 17 0.52 7.18 -5.10
CA PHE A 17 0.67 5.78 -5.51
C PHE A 17 -0.51 4.89 -5.14
N ILE A 18 -1.57 5.47 -4.55
CA ILE A 18 -2.83 4.77 -4.24
C ILE A 18 -3.39 4.04 -5.46
N VAL A 19 -3.33 4.65 -6.65
CA VAL A 19 -3.84 4.03 -7.88
C VAL A 19 -3.09 2.72 -8.16
N SER A 20 -1.76 2.73 -8.09
CA SER A 20 -0.95 1.54 -8.34
C SER A 20 -1.23 0.42 -7.32
N THR A 21 -1.39 0.76 -6.04
CA THR A 21 -1.61 -0.26 -5.00
C THR A 21 -3.04 -0.77 -4.96
N VAL A 22 -4.03 0.05 -5.32
CA VAL A 22 -5.43 -0.35 -5.51
C VAL A 22 -5.56 -1.28 -6.71
N VAL A 23 -4.95 -0.95 -7.86
CA VAL A 23 -4.95 -1.84 -9.04
C VAL A 23 -4.30 -3.17 -8.71
N LEU A 24 -3.15 -3.16 -8.03
CA LEU A 24 -2.49 -4.40 -7.58
C LEU A 24 -3.42 -5.23 -6.67
N SER A 25 -4.12 -4.59 -5.74
CA SER A 25 -5.06 -5.26 -4.84
C SER A 25 -6.26 -5.84 -5.60
N ALA A 26 -6.79 -5.14 -6.60
CA ALA A 26 -7.86 -5.64 -7.46
C ALA A 26 -7.42 -6.87 -8.26
N ILE A 27 -6.20 -6.86 -8.81
CA ILE A 27 -5.61 -8.03 -9.48
C ILE A 27 -5.51 -9.23 -8.51
N CYS A 28 -5.07 -8.99 -7.27
CA CYS A 28 -4.97 -10.05 -6.27
C CYS A 28 -6.34 -10.64 -5.91
N VAL A 29 -7.38 -9.81 -5.81
CA VAL A 29 -8.77 -10.26 -5.57
C VAL A 29 -9.29 -11.07 -6.74
N TYR A 30 -9.05 -10.63 -7.98
CA TYR A 30 -9.42 -11.39 -9.17
C TYR A 30 -8.71 -12.75 -9.23
N MET A 31 -7.40 -12.79 -8.94
CA MET A 31 -6.67 -14.05 -8.83
C MET A 31 -7.27 -14.96 -7.74
N PHE A 32 -7.71 -14.38 -6.62
CA PHE A 32 -8.31 -15.12 -5.52
C PHE A 32 -9.64 -15.78 -5.92
N THR A 33 -10.49 -15.08 -6.69
CA THR A 33 -11.77 -15.65 -7.16
C THR A 33 -11.58 -16.78 -8.17
N GLU A 34 -10.56 -16.71 -9.02
CA GLU A 34 -10.29 -17.73 -10.05
C GLU A 34 -9.53 -18.96 -9.51
N LEU A 35 -8.51 -18.76 -8.66
CA LEU A 35 -7.66 -19.82 -8.13
C LEU A 35 -8.22 -20.45 -6.83
N GLY A 36 -9.11 -19.73 -6.15
CA GLY A 36 -9.70 -20.13 -4.89
C GLY A 36 -8.80 -20.00 -3.65
N PRO A 37 -9.27 -20.50 -2.49
CA PRO A 37 -8.62 -20.27 -1.20
C PRO A 37 -7.21 -20.86 -1.07
N GLY A 38 -6.94 -21.96 -1.77
CA GLY A 38 -5.63 -22.65 -1.73
C GLY A 38 -4.48 -21.80 -2.28
N ALA A 39 -4.78 -20.79 -3.11
CA ALA A 39 -3.78 -19.90 -3.68
C ALA A 39 -3.47 -18.66 -2.84
N LEU A 40 -4.09 -18.49 -1.65
CA LEU A 40 -3.94 -17.29 -0.82
C LEU A 40 -2.47 -17.00 -0.48
N THR A 41 -1.69 -18.04 -0.15
CA THR A 41 -0.26 -17.91 0.12
C THR A 41 0.48 -17.34 -1.10
N LEU A 42 0.23 -17.89 -2.29
CA LEU A 42 0.87 -17.47 -3.53
C LEU A 42 0.48 -16.03 -3.91
N ILE A 43 -0.80 -15.67 -3.82
CA ILE A 43 -1.32 -14.33 -4.09
C ILE A 43 -0.72 -13.30 -3.13
N THR A 44 -0.58 -13.67 -1.85
CA THR A 44 0.00 -12.79 -0.84
C THR A 44 1.48 -12.54 -1.09
N TRP A 45 2.25 -13.58 -1.46
CA TRP A 45 3.66 -13.40 -1.86
C TRP A 45 3.81 -12.56 -3.12
N PHE A 46 2.94 -12.77 -4.12
CA PHE A 46 2.88 -11.94 -5.32
C PHE A 46 2.65 -10.46 -4.98
N LYS A 47 1.71 -10.16 -4.07
CA LYS A 47 1.45 -8.79 -3.62
C LYS A 47 2.68 -8.20 -2.91
N ILE A 48 3.29 -8.93 -1.98
CA ILE A 48 4.48 -8.47 -1.24
C ILE A 48 5.62 -8.12 -2.20
N PHE A 49 5.89 -9.00 -3.16
CA PHE A 49 6.98 -8.80 -4.12
C PHE A 49 6.73 -7.58 -5.01
N THR A 50 5.54 -7.48 -5.59
CA THR A 50 5.15 -6.36 -6.46
C THR A 50 5.13 -5.03 -5.69
N SER A 51 4.60 -5.02 -4.47
CA SER A 51 4.65 -3.84 -3.60
C SER A 51 6.10 -3.44 -3.28
N GLY A 52 7.00 -4.40 -3.08
CA GLY A 52 8.43 -4.14 -2.90
C GLY A 52 9.05 -3.40 -4.10
N ILE A 53 8.69 -3.79 -5.32
CA ILE A 53 9.13 -3.11 -6.56
C ILE A 53 8.58 -1.69 -6.63
N ILE A 54 7.29 -1.51 -6.34
CA ILE A 54 6.64 -0.18 -6.32
C ILE A 54 7.33 0.73 -5.29
N ILE A 55 7.61 0.22 -4.09
CA ILE A 55 8.33 0.94 -3.03
C ILE A 55 9.71 1.35 -3.49
N TYR A 56 10.47 0.44 -4.10
CA TYR A 56 11.80 0.72 -4.61
C TYR A 56 11.76 1.83 -5.66
N TYR A 57 10.84 1.74 -6.62
CA TYR A 57 10.67 2.74 -7.67
C TYR A 57 10.33 4.12 -7.09
N ILE A 58 9.35 4.19 -6.19
CA ILE A 58 8.92 5.44 -5.55
C ILE A 58 10.06 6.01 -4.69
N ASN A 59 10.81 5.17 -3.98
CA ASN A 59 11.95 5.58 -3.18
C ASN A 59 13.02 6.30 -4.02
N ASN A 60 13.23 5.84 -5.25
CA ASN A 60 14.17 6.46 -6.17
C ASN A 60 13.57 7.73 -6.82
N TYR A 61 12.34 7.63 -7.32
CA TYR A 61 11.65 8.74 -8.00
C TYR A 61 11.40 9.94 -7.09
N LYS A 62 10.92 9.71 -5.86
CA LYS A 62 10.59 10.76 -4.88
C LYS A 62 11.69 11.04 -3.88
N ASN A 63 12.95 10.66 -4.15
CA ASN A 63 14.04 10.83 -3.19
C ASN A 63 14.12 12.28 -2.65
N LYS A 64 13.92 13.27 -3.53
CA LYS A 64 13.92 14.70 -3.18
C LYS A 64 12.75 15.10 -2.26
N GLU A 65 11.57 14.51 -2.44
CA GLU A 65 10.40 14.82 -1.62
C GLU A 65 10.55 14.30 -0.18
N PHE A 66 11.30 13.21 0.04
CA PHE A 66 11.55 12.72 1.40
C PHE A 66 12.32 13.72 2.26
N TYR A 67 13.22 14.52 1.68
CA TYR A 67 13.89 15.59 2.41
C TYR A 67 12.92 16.69 2.84
N TYR A 68 11.95 17.02 1.98
CA TYR A 68 10.88 17.96 2.33
C TYR A 68 10.05 17.45 3.51
N TYR A 69 9.60 16.19 3.47
CA TYR A 69 8.84 15.61 4.58
C TYR A 69 9.66 15.52 5.87
N GLN A 70 10.96 15.23 5.77
CA GLN A 70 11.86 15.18 6.92
C GLN A 70 12.03 16.56 7.57
N SER A 71 12.09 17.64 6.79
CA SER A 71 12.11 19.02 7.31
C SER A 71 10.83 19.41 8.06
N LEU A 72 9.72 18.73 7.76
CA LEU A 72 8.43 18.87 8.46
C LEU A 72 8.30 17.93 9.69
N GLY A 73 9.37 17.21 10.04
CA GLY A 73 9.42 16.32 11.20
C GLY A 73 8.86 14.91 10.94
N LEU A 74 8.59 14.54 9.68
CA LEU A 74 8.13 13.21 9.32
C LEU A 74 9.25 12.39 8.70
N SER A 75 9.61 11.29 9.36
CA SER A 75 10.62 10.37 8.83
C SER A 75 10.05 9.55 7.66
N LYS A 76 10.93 9.16 6.74
CA LYS A 76 10.64 8.23 5.65
C LYS A 76 9.99 6.92 6.16
N LYS A 77 10.43 6.42 7.32
CA LYS A 77 9.87 5.22 7.96
C LYS A 77 8.42 5.41 8.39
N GLN A 78 8.06 6.57 8.93
CA GLN A 78 6.68 6.87 9.32
C GLN A 78 5.75 6.99 8.11
N LEU A 79 6.21 7.64 7.03
CA LEU A 79 5.46 7.73 5.76
C LEU A 79 5.18 6.34 5.18
N TRP A 80 6.20 5.52 5.03
CA TRP A 80 6.03 4.16 4.51
C TRP A 80 5.25 3.25 5.45
N GLY A 81 5.51 3.31 6.75
CA GLY A 81 4.79 2.49 7.73
C GLY A 81 3.29 2.76 7.69
N THR A 82 2.89 4.03 7.76
CA THR A 82 1.46 4.39 7.71
C THR A 82 0.79 3.99 6.40
N THR A 83 1.43 4.24 5.27
CA THR A 83 0.87 3.91 3.95
C THR A 83 0.81 2.41 3.68
N MET A 84 1.84 1.65 4.06
CA MET A 84 1.87 0.20 3.93
C MET A 84 0.84 -0.48 4.83
N THR A 85 0.67 -0.01 6.07
CA THR A 85 -0.36 -0.54 6.96
C THR A 85 -1.76 -0.30 6.40
N LEU A 86 -2.04 0.90 5.89
CA LEU A 86 -3.33 1.21 5.27
C LEU A 86 -3.59 0.36 4.01
N ASP A 87 -2.60 0.21 3.13
CA ASP A 87 -2.73 -0.62 1.92
C ASP A 87 -2.97 -2.10 2.26
N PHE A 88 -2.22 -2.62 3.24
CA PHE A 88 -2.37 -4.00 3.68
C PHE A 88 -3.74 -4.25 4.30
N LEU A 89 -4.24 -3.32 5.13
CA LEU A 89 -5.60 -3.39 5.69
C LEU A 89 -6.66 -3.40 4.58
N MET A 90 -6.55 -2.54 3.58
CA MET A 90 -7.47 -2.53 2.44
C MET A 90 -7.46 -3.85 1.68
N TYR A 91 -6.28 -4.42 1.44
CA TYR A 91 -6.13 -5.72 0.79
C TYR A 91 -6.78 -6.86 1.60
N VAL A 92 -6.52 -6.92 2.92
CA VAL A 92 -7.13 -7.94 3.79
C VAL A 92 -8.65 -7.81 3.77
N LEU A 93 -9.18 -6.60 3.89
CA LEU A 93 -10.63 -6.36 3.81
C LEU A 93 -11.20 -6.83 2.46
N ALA A 94 -10.52 -6.53 1.35
CA ALA A 94 -10.97 -6.95 0.02
C ALA A 94 -10.98 -8.49 -0.14
N ILE A 95 -9.94 -9.18 0.36
CA ILE A 95 -9.90 -10.64 0.37
C ILE A 95 -10.98 -11.25 1.28
N VAL A 96 -11.23 -10.68 2.45
CA VAL A 96 -12.30 -11.14 3.35
C VAL A 96 -13.67 -10.99 2.70
N ILE A 97 -13.91 -9.90 1.99
CA ILE A 97 -15.15 -9.70 1.22
C ILE A 97 -15.25 -10.72 0.09
N ALA A 98 -14.18 -10.95 -0.66
CA ALA A 98 -14.15 -11.94 -1.74
C ALA A 98 -14.35 -13.37 -1.22
N PHE A 99 -13.79 -13.71 -0.05
CA PHE A 99 -13.97 -15.01 0.59
C PHE A 99 -15.44 -15.30 0.93
N LYS A 100 -16.25 -14.27 1.21
CA LYS A 100 -17.69 -14.45 1.44
C LYS A 100 -18.47 -14.78 0.17
N GLN A 101 -17.92 -14.47 -1.01
CA GLN A 101 -18.58 -14.63 -2.31
C GLN A 101 -18.24 -15.95 -3.01
N VAL A 102 -17.15 -16.61 -2.60
CA VAL A 102 -16.68 -17.92 -3.08
C VAL A 102 -17.26 -19.02 -2.20
#